data_AF-E6QR36-F1
#
_entry.id   AF-E6QR36-F1
#
_cell.length_a   1.000
_cell.length_b   1.000
_cell.length_c   1.000
_cell.angle_alpha   90.00
_cell.angle_beta   90.00
_cell.angle_gamma   90.00
#
_symmetry.space_group_name_H-M   'P 1'
#
loop_
_entity.id
_entity.type
_entity.pdbx_description
1 polymer ?
#
loop_
_entity_poly.entity_id
_entity_poly.type
_entity_poly.pdbx_seq_one_letter_code
_entity_poly.pdbx_strand_id
1 'polypeptide(L)'
;MIDTHCHIDAPEFDPDRDAVIARALQAGLTCIIVPAVTVDNFSIVREVCAHHPQCFPALGLHPIYAMQHQEADLLTLATAVKHQPVVAIGEIGLDAWDKSVDLERQKHFFAAQLKLARDMDLPVLLHARHAVDEVTGMLRRFGVRRGIVHAFNGSRQQADKLINMGFKLGFGGAMTYPRALNLRRLAAQLPLESLVLETDAPDMSPVWAHGQRNLPEYLPRIAEEIAALREITPESLMTACDANTAAVFAQKHGTTFPSPSPLREEGRGEGKTHKTTRTKSEQLAILGTFAKQMRLAPTEAEARLWYFLRNRRLNNWKFRRQHSIDKYIIDFICIDARLVIELDGGQHTDVITQQNDVARTVFLEKRGLRVLRFWNDEVLQQTGVVLERILKALVTETPHPNPLPEGERE
;
A
#
# COMPACT_ATOMS: atom_id res chain seq x y z
N MET A 1 18.64 -6.92 13.66
CA MET A 1 18.38 -5.91 12.63
C MET A 1 16.89 -5.76 12.41
N ILE A 2 16.42 -4.52 12.43
CA ILE A 2 15.00 -4.18 12.35
C ILE A 2 14.70 -3.51 11.01
N ASP A 3 13.74 -4.07 10.26
CA ASP A 3 13.12 -3.38 9.12
C ASP A 3 11.99 -2.51 9.65
N THR A 4 12.17 -1.18 9.62
CA THR A 4 11.18 -0.26 10.21
C THR A 4 9.96 0.00 9.34
N HIS A 5 9.96 -0.45 8.08
CA HIS A 5 8.87 -0.20 7.16
C HIS A 5 8.85 -1.24 6.03
N CYS A 6 7.92 -2.19 6.09
CA CYS A 6 7.74 -3.20 5.05
C CYS A 6 6.27 -3.60 4.93
N HIS A 7 5.70 -3.46 3.74
CA HIS A 7 4.37 -3.91 3.37
C HIS A 7 4.38 -5.41 3.02
N ILE A 8 4.85 -6.25 3.94
CA ILE A 8 4.86 -7.71 3.76
C ILE A 8 3.43 -8.30 3.72
N ASP A 9 2.42 -7.51 4.10
CA ASP A 9 0.99 -7.80 3.92
C ASP A 9 0.51 -7.64 2.47
N ALA A 10 1.29 -6.98 1.60
CA ALA A 10 0.89 -6.67 0.25
C ALA A 10 0.62 -7.97 -0.58
N PRO A 11 -0.34 -7.93 -1.53
CA PRO A 11 -0.71 -9.09 -2.35
C PRO A 11 0.46 -9.69 -3.15
N GLU A 12 1.46 -8.88 -3.48
CA GLU A 12 2.70 -9.28 -4.15
C GLU A 12 3.44 -10.38 -3.40
N PHE A 13 3.21 -10.50 -2.09
CA PHE A 13 3.80 -11.52 -1.24
C PHE A 13 2.88 -12.72 -0.99
N ASP A 14 1.59 -12.68 -1.36
CA ASP A 14 0.65 -13.79 -1.09
C ASP A 14 1.18 -15.19 -1.50
N PRO A 15 1.85 -15.36 -2.66
CA PRO A 15 2.32 -16.67 -3.08
C PRO A 15 3.46 -17.25 -2.23
N ASP A 16 4.26 -16.40 -1.57
CA ASP A 16 5.51 -16.82 -0.96
C ASP A 16 5.91 -16.06 0.32
N ARG A 17 4.97 -15.38 0.97
CA ARG A 17 5.15 -14.56 2.18
C ARG A 17 5.95 -15.28 3.26
N ASP A 18 5.55 -16.49 3.62
CA ASP A 18 6.21 -17.29 4.66
C ASP A 18 7.67 -17.56 4.31
N ALA A 19 7.95 -17.85 3.03
CA ALA A 19 9.31 -18.11 2.56
C ALA A 19 10.15 -16.82 2.53
N VAL A 20 9.57 -15.69 2.15
CA VAL A 20 10.22 -14.37 2.18
C VAL A 20 10.60 -13.99 3.62
N ILE A 21 9.66 -14.13 4.56
CA ILE A 21 9.91 -13.86 5.98
C ILE A 21 11.01 -14.80 6.50
N ALA A 22 10.95 -16.10 6.19
CA ALA A 22 11.98 -17.05 6.59
C ALA A 22 13.38 -16.67 6.08
N ARG A 23 13.50 -16.23 4.81
CA ARG A 23 14.77 -15.74 4.25
C ARG A 23 15.24 -14.44 4.91
N ALA A 24 14.33 -13.52 5.22
CA ALA A 24 14.68 -12.32 5.98
C ALA A 24 15.25 -12.65 7.36
N LEU A 25 14.65 -13.62 8.08
CA LEU A 25 15.17 -14.08 9.37
C LEU A 25 16.55 -14.75 9.23
N GLN A 26 16.75 -15.57 8.19
CA GLN A 26 18.06 -16.16 7.88
C GLN A 26 19.12 -15.11 7.53
N ALA A 27 18.71 -13.98 6.94
CA ALA A 27 19.56 -12.83 6.67
C ALA A 27 19.85 -11.97 7.91
N GLY A 28 19.34 -12.35 9.09
CA GLY A 28 19.63 -11.69 10.37
C GLY A 28 18.62 -10.62 10.79
N LEU A 29 17.47 -10.51 10.11
CA LEU A 29 16.38 -9.67 10.58
C LEU A 29 15.73 -10.31 11.81
N THR A 30 15.43 -9.45 12.78
CA THR A 30 14.82 -9.85 14.06
C THR A 30 13.44 -9.25 14.25
N CYS A 31 13.11 -8.21 13.49
CA CYS A 31 11.84 -7.50 13.56
C CYS A 31 11.52 -6.86 12.20
N ILE A 32 10.25 -6.92 11.81
CA ILE A 32 9.70 -6.26 10.63
C ILE A 32 8.46 -5.48 11.07
N ILE A 33 8.43 -4.17 10.86
CA ILE A 33 7.24 -3.36 11.15
C ILE A 33 6.38 -3.29 9.90
N VAL A 34 5.11 -3.67 10.05
CA VAL A 34 4.14 -3.82 8.95
C VAL A 34 3.07 -2.72 9.06
N PRO A 35 3.19 -1.63 8.29
CA PRO A 35 2.23 -0.55 8.33
C PRO A 35 1.01 -0.82 7.45
N ALA A 36 -0.17 -0.58 8.00
CA ALA A 36 -1.40 -0.53 7.23
C ALA A 36 -1.52 0.79 6.45
N VAL A 37 -2.33 0.77 5.38
CA VAL A 37 -2.53 1.92 4.49
C VAL A 37 -3.99 2.37 4.40
N THR A 38 -4.94 1.46 4.63
CA THR A 38 -6.37 1.73 4.66
C THR A 38 -7.05 0.89 5.74
N VAL A 39 -8.30 1.19 6.08
CA VAL A 39 -9.06 0.36 7.03
C VAL A 39 -9.24 -1.09 6.53
N ASP A 40 -9.27 -1.29 5.20
CA ASP A 40 -9.51 -2.58 4.57
C ASP A 40 -8.35 -3.56 4.77
N ASN A 41 -7.11 -3.08 4.92
CA ASN A 41 -5.95 -3.95 5.16
C ASN A 41 -5.62 -4.17 6.64
N PHE A 42 -6.35 -3.57 7.59
CA PHE A 42 -6.10 -3.77 9.03
C PHE A 42 -6.17 -5.24 9.45
N SER A 43 -7.12 -6.01 8.92
CA SER A 43 -7.25 -7.42 9.25
C SER A 43 -6.09 -8.25 8.71
N ILE A 44 -5.63 -7.94 7.49
CA ILE A 44 -4.54 -8.67 6.83
C ILE A 44 -3.23 -8.41 7.57
N VAL A 45 -2.91 -7.15 7.86
CA VAL A 45 -1.72 -6.77 8.64
C VAL A 45 -1.70 -7.49 9.98
N ARG A 46 -2.84 -7.53 10.68
CA ARG A 46 -2.95 -8.24 11.97
C ARG A 46 -2.81 -9.74 11.83
N GLU A 47 -3.39 -10.33 10.79
CA GLU A 47 -3.26 -11.75 10.51
C GLU A 47 -1.81 -12.13 10.25
N VAL A 48 -1.10 -11.38 9.41
CA VAL A 48 0.33 -11.59 9.14
C VAL A 48 1.16 -11.48 10.43
N CYS A 49 0.92 -10.46 11.25
CA CYS A 49 1.65 -10.29 12.52
C CYS A 49 1.29 -11.35 13.57
N ALA A 50 0.09 -11.94 13.51
CA ALA A 50 -0.29 -13.05 14.38
C ALA A 50 0.39 -14.37 13.96
N HIS A 51 0.60 -14.58 12.66
CA HIS A 51 1.27 -15.77 12.13
C HIS A 51 2.80 -15.69 12.27
N HIS A 52 3.39 -14.49 12.25
CA HIS A 52 4.83 -14.28 12.34
C HIS A 52 5.20 -13.41 13.55
N PRO A 53 5.73 -13.99 14.65
CA PRO A 53 6.07 -13.25 15.87
C PRO A 53 7.10 -12.12 15.69
N GLN A 54 7.84 -12.12 14.59
CA GLN A 54 8.81 -11.08 14.25
C GLN A 54 8.18 -9.89 13.50
N CYS A 55 6.90 -9.99 13.11
CA CYS A 55 6.17 -8.94 12.43
C CYS A 55 5.32 -8.15 13.44
N PHE A 56 5.38 -6.81 13.37
CA PHE A 56 4.71 -5.93 14.32
C PHE A 56 3.80 -4.94 13.59
N PRO A 57 2.50 -4.84 13.98
CA PRO A 57 1.56 -4.04 13.24
C PRO A 57 1.67 -2.56 13.62
N ALA A 58 1.69 -1.69 12.61
CA ALA A 58 1.31 -0.29 12.74
C ALA A 58 0.02 -0.07 11.95
N LEU A 59 -0.95 0.64 12.54
CA LEU A 59 -2.23 0.91 11.87
C LEU A 59 -2.42 2.39 11.60
N GLY A 60 -2.82 2.72 10.38
CA GLY A 60 -2.97 4.09 9.91
C GLY A 60 -3.70 4.16 8.58
N LEU A 61 -4.03 5.37 8.19
CA LEU A 61 -4.71 5.75 6.96
C LEU A 61 -3.73 6.61 6.16
N HIS A 62 -3.18 6.03 5.09
CA HIS A 62 -2.12 6.60 4.27
C HIS A 62 -2.64 7.78 3.42
N PRO A 63 -1.85 8.85 3.19
CA PRO A 63 -2.28 10.05 2.46
C PRO A 63 -2.78 9.80 1.03
N ILE A 64 -2.15 8.91 0.25
CA ILE A 64 -2.56 8.63 -1.15
C ILE A 64 -4.00 8.11 -1.26
N TYR A 65 -4.51 7.46 -0.20
CA TYR A 65 -5.88 6.96 -0.14
C TYR A 65 -6.85 7.94 0.53
N ALA A 66 -6.44 9.19 0.79
CA ALA A 66 -7.26 10.17 1.50
C ALA A 66 -8.65 10.37 0.89
N MET A 67 -8.78 10.28 -0.44
CA MET A 67 -10.07 10.38 -1.13
C MET A 67 -11.02 9.20 -0.85
N GLN A 68 -10.48 8.04 -0.50
CA GLN A 68 -11.23 6.82 -0.17
C GLN A 68 -11.62 6.78 1.31
N HIS A 69 -10.77 7.33 2.19
CA HIS A 69 -11.00 7.37 3.62
C HIS A 69 -12.28 8.12 3.99
N GLN A 70 -12.97 7.65 5.02
CA GLN A 70 -14.19 8.20 5.57
C GLN A 70 -14.01 8.49 7.07
N GLU A 71 -14.84 9.36 7.63
CA GLU A 71 -14.82 9.65 9.09
C GLU A 71 -14.99 8.38 9.94
N ALA A 72 -15.76 7.40 9.46
CA ALA A 72 -15.95 6.12 10.13
C ALA A 72 -14.64 5.30 10.23
N ASP A 73 -13.68 5.52 9.33
CA ASP A 73 -12.41 4.81 9.33
C ASP A 73 -11.52 5.30 10.47
N LEU A 74 -11.60 6.59 10.84
CA LEU A 74 -10.94 7.13 12.02
C LEU A 74 -11.48 6.50 13.31
N LEU A 75 -12.80 6.27 13.39
CA LEU A 75 -13.41 5.57 14.51
C LEU A 75 -12.98 4.09 14.55
N THR A 76 -12.89 3.46 13.38
CA THR A 76 -12.44 2.07 13.25
C THR A 76 -10.98 1.92 13.68
N LEU A 77 -10.11 2.84 13.25
CA LEU A 77 -8.72 2.91 13.68
C LEU A 77 -8.61 3.09 15.20
N ALA A 78 -9.30 4.07 15.77
CA ALA A 78 -9.28 4.31 17.22
C ALA A 78 -9.77 3.09 18.02
N THR A 79 -10.77 2.37 17.50
CA THR A 79 -11.30 1.15 18.10
C THR A 79 -10.29 0.00 17.98
N ALA A 80 -9.70 -0.19 16.80
CA ALA A 80 -8.71 -1.25 16.55
C ALA A 80 -7.47 -1.11 17.44
N VAL A 81 -6.95 0.11 17.58
CA VAL A 81 -5.75 0.41 18.41
C VAL A 81 -6.03 0.17 19.90
N LYS A 82 -7.25 0.45 20.38
CA LYS A 82 -7.64 0.21 21.78
C LYS A 82 -7.78 -1.27 22.13
N HIS A 83 -8.33 -2.07 21.21
CA HIS A 83 -8.62 -3.48 21.49
C HIS A 83 -7.43 -4.41 21.31
N GLN A 84 -6.51 -4.07 20.42
CA GLN A 84 -5.35 -4.89 20.15
C GLN A 84 -4.11 -4.01 19.99
N PRO A 85 -3.05 -4.26 20.76
CA PRO A 85 -1.83 -3.46 20.72
C PRO A 85 -1.26 -3.33 19.31
N VAL A 86 -0.72 -2.14 19.03
CA VAL A 86 0.06 -1.80 17.82
C VAL A 86 1.34 -1.13 18.28
N VAL A 87 2.40 -1.20 17.48
CA VAL A 87 3.68 -0.55 17.82
C VAL A 87 3.68 0.94 17.48
N ALA A 88 2.88 1.36 16.50
CA ALA A 88 2.74 2.75 16.08
C ALA A 88 1.36 3.04 15.45
N ILE A 89 1.04 4.32 15.34
CA ILE A 89 0.03 4.82 14.39
C ILE A 89 0.73 5.09 13.06
N GLY A 90 0.41 4.34 12.02
CA GLY A 90 1.14 4.36 10.75
C GLY A 90 0.63 3.34 9.75
N GLU A 91 0.72 3.58 8.45
CA GLU A 91 1.36 4.73 7.82
C GLU A 91 0.43 5.94 7.71
N ILE A 92 0.91 7.12 8.13
CA ILE A 92 0.14 8.38 8.11
C ILE A 92 1.02 9.52 7.61
N GLY A 93 0.45 10.58 7.06
CA GLY A 93 1.26 11.74 6.66
C GLY A 93 0.66 12.55 5.53
N LEU A 94 1.54 13.11 4.69
CA LEU A 94 1.16 13.94 3.53
C LEU A 94 2.00 13.57 2.31
N ASP A 95 1.33 13.45 1.16
CA ASP A 95 1.92 13.32 -0.18
C ASP A 95 1.43 14.49 -1.05
N ALA A 96 2.31 15.46 -1.31
CA ALA A 96 2.04 16.61 -2.16
C ALA A 96 2.60 16.45 -3.59
N TRP A 97 3.09 15.25 -3.94
CA TRP A 97 3.49 14.93 -5.31
C TRP A 97 2.26 14.62 -6.17
N ASP A 98 1.36 13.78 -5.66
CA ASP A 98 0.13 13.42 -6.36
C ASP A 98 -0.94 14.50 -6.21
N LYS A 99 -1.11 15.30 -7.27
CA LYS A 99 -2.10 16.38 -7.32
C LYS A 99 -3.54 15.89 -7.47
N SER A 100 -3.76 14.59 -7.69
CA SER A 100 -5.11 14.00 -7.78
C SER A 100 -5.77 13.87 -6.40
N VAL A 101 -4.98 13.91 -5.32
CA VAL A 101 -5.47 13.79 -3.94
C VAL A 101 -5.52 15.17 -3.29
N ASP A 102 -6.68 15.54 -2.76
CA ASP A 102 -6.87 16.82 -2.07
C ASP A 102 -6.00 16.89 -0.80
N LEU A 103 -5.03 17.83 -0.80
CA LEU A 103 -4.11 18.05 0.31
C LEU A 103 -4.83 18.47 1.60
N GLU A 104 -5.94 19.20 1.53
CA GLU A 104 -6.70 19.57 2.73
C GLU A 104 -7.38 18.35 3.35
N ARG A 105 -7.86 17.43 2.50
CA ARG A 105 -8.38 16.14 2.95
C ARG A 105 -7.28 15.30 3.61
N GLN A 106 -6.08 15.24 3.02
CA GLN A 106 -4.94 14.57 3.66
C GLN A 106 -4.62 15.17 5.04
N LYS A 107 -4.55 16.49 5.14
CA LYS A 107 -4.32 17.20 6.43
C LYS A 107 -5.39 16.90 7.46
N HIS A 108 -6.66 16.79 7.05
CA HIS A 108 -7.75 16.43 7.94
C HIS A 108 -7.56 15.04 8.58
N PHE A 109 -7.36 14.01 7.76
CA PHE A 109 -7.10 12.65 8.27
C PHE A 109 -5.80 12.56 9.05
N PHE A 110 -4.74 13.21 8.57
CA PHE A 110 -3.46 13.23 9.28
C PHE A 110 -3.59 13.88 10.66
N ALA A 111 -4.27 15.02 10.77
CA ALA A 111 -4.52 15.68 12.04
C ALA A 111 -5.28 14.80 13.05
N ALA A 112 -6.29 14.05 12.59
CA ALA A 112 -7.05 13.14 13.46
C ALA A 112 -6.17 11.99 13.97
N GLN A 113 -5.31 11.44 13.13
CA GLN A 113 -4.40 10.36 13.49
C GLN A 113 -3.26 10.82 14.42
N LEU A 114 -2.77 12.04 14.24
CA LEU A 114 -1.81 12.65 15.19
C LEU A 114 -2.42 12.86 16.58
N LYS A 115 -3.70 13.27 16.66
CA LYS A 115 -4.41 13.35 17.95
C LYS A 115 -4.51 11.98 18.60
N LEU A 116 -4.88 10.94 17.83
CA LEU A 116 -4.95 9.58 18.34
C LEU A 116 -3.58 9.10 18.86
N ALA A 117 -2.50 9.29 18.08
CA ALA A 117 -1.15 8.93 18.48
C ALA A 117 -0.72 9.62 19.78
N ARG A 118 -1.00 10.92 19.91
CA ARG A 118 -0.75 11.68 21.15
C ARG A 118 -1.55 11.12 22.32
N ASP A 119 -2.85 10.92 22.14
CA ASP A 119 -3.76 10.52 23.21
C ASP A 119 -3.46 9.10 23.72
N MET A 120 -2.92 8.24 22.86
CA MET A 120 -2.49 6.89 23.20
C MET A 120 -1.00 6.78 23.55
N ASP A 121 -0.27 7.90 23.55
CA ASP A 121 1.19 7.97 23.71
C ASP A 121 1.92 6.93 22.83
N LEU A 122 1.54 6.84 21.55
CA LEU A 122 2.16 5.95 20.56
C LEU A 122 3.09 6.74 19.62
N PRO A 123 4.19 6.13 19.15
CA PRO A 123 4.98 6.71 18.07
C PRO A 123 4.19 6.69 16.75
N VAL A 124 4.64 7.49 15.79
CA VAL A 124 4.06 7.54 14.45
C VAL A 124 5.04 7.03 13.38
N LEU A 125 4.53 6.34 12.36
CA LEU A 125 5.27 6.07 11.11
C LEU A 125 4.75 7.02 10.04
N LEU A 126 5.64 7.85 9.53
CA LEU A 126 5.28 9.04 8.76
C LEU A 126 5.69 8.92 7.30
N HIS A 127 4.69 9.09 6.44
CA HIS A 127 4.84 9.41 5.03
C HIS A 127 5.05 10.90 4.83
N ALA A 128 6.09 11.32 4.11
CA ALA A 128 6.31 12.73 3.80
C ALA A 128 6.94 12.92 2.42
N ARG A 129 6.09 12.98 1.38
CA ARG A 129 6.55 13.23 0.01
C ARG A 129 6.19 14.64 -0.43
N HIS A 130 7.22 15.45 -0.72
CA HIS A 130 7.08 16.86 -1.11
C HIS A 130 6.32 17.74 -0.09
N ALA A 131 6.20 17.26 1.17
CA ALA A 131 5.40 17.90 2.21
C ALA A 131 6.09 17.87 3.60
N VAL A 132 7.43 17.80 3.62
CA VAL A 132 8.20 17.61 4.86
C VAL A 132 8.02 18.77 5.84
N ASP A 133 7.96 20.02 5.37
CA ASP A 133 7.76 21.18 6.25
C ASP A 133 6.33 21.23 6.81
N GLU A 134 5.32 20.87 6.03
CA GLU A 134 3.92 20.76 6.46
C GLU A 134 3.77 19.66 7.52
N VAL A 135 4.34 18.47 7.27
CA VAL A 135 4.36 17.36 8.23
C VAL A 135 5.03 17.81 9.53
N THR A 136 6.21 18.43 9.45
CA THR A 136 6.93 18.96 10.62
C THR A 136 6.09 19.97 11.41
N GLY A 137 5.40 20.88 10.71
CA GLY A 137 4.52 21.87 11.32
C GLY A 137 3.34 21.23 12.06
N MET A 138 2.73 20.20 11.47
CA MET A 138 1.62 19.47 12.10
C MET A 138 2.07 18.65 13.31
N LEU A 139 3.21 17.95 13.23
CA LEU A 139 3.77 17.22 14.36
C LEU A 139 3.99 18.13 15.57
N ARG A 140 4.54 19.33 15.34
CA ARG A 140 4.73 20.35 16.37
C ARG A 140 3.40 20.83 16.94
N ARG A 141 2.43 21.14 16.07
CA ARG A 141 1.11 21.64 16.46
C ARG A 141 0.33 20.64 17.32
N PHE A 142 0.41 19.36 16.99
CA PHE A 142 -0.31 18.30 17.70
C PHE A 142 0.49 17.70 18.86
N GLY A 143 1.78 18.06 19.01
CA GLY A 143 2.59 17.66 20.16
C GLY A 143 3.01 16.19 20.14
N VAL A 144 3.13 15.58 18.96
CA VAL A 144 3.68 14.23 18.80
C VAL A 144 5.21 14.31 18.89
N ARG A 145 5.80 13.48 19.75
CA ARG A 145 7.20 13.63 20.20
C ARG A 145 8.17 12.57 19.71
N ARG A 146 7.67 11.52 19.06
CA ARG A 146 8.51 10.42 18.57
C ARG A 146 7.85 9.71 17.39
N GLY A 147 8.68 9.19 16.51
CA GLY A 147 8.25 8.51 15.31
C GLY A 147 9.41 8.39 14.32
N ILE A 148 9.11 7.76 13.19
CA ILE A 148 10.01 7.57 12.07
C ILE A 148 9.41 8.28 10.87
N VAL A 149 10.19 9.13 10.20
CA VAL A 149 9.87 9.62 8.86
C VAL A 149 10.50 8.65 7.87
N HIS A 150 9.67 7.79 7.28
CA HIS A 150 10.12 6.76 6.35
C HIS A 150 10.50 7.40 5.00
N ALA A 151 11.32 6.69 4.25
CA ALA A 151 11.84 7.03 2.93
C ALA A 151 12.31 8.49 2.84
N PHE A 152 13.07 8.96 3.84
CA PHE A 152 13.31 10.39 4.00
C PHE A 152 14.09 10.98 2.82
N ASN A 153 13.44 11.88 2.07
CA ASN A 153 14.03 12.59 0.95
C ASN A 153 13.78 14.11 1.04
N GLY A 154 14.28 14.73 2.11
CA GLY A 154 14.23 16.18 2.32
C GLY A 154 15.57 16.88 2.14
N SER A 155 15.65 18.13 2.57
CA SER A 155 16.91 18.87 2.74
C SER A 155 17.56 18.57 4.09
N ARG A 156 18.84 18.95 4.24
CA ARG A 156 19.54 18.84 5.54
C ARG A 156 18.83 19.65 6.63
N GLN A 157 18.37 20.86 6.30
CA GLN A 157 17.65 21.70 7.26
C GLN A 157 16.32 21.06 7.71
N GLN A 158 15.60 20.42 6.78
CA GLN A 158 14.38 19.68 7.10
C GLN A 158 14.68 18.48 8.01
N ALA A 159 15.75 17.74 7.73
CA ALA A 159 16.22 16.65 8.59
C ALA A 159 16.54 17.15 10.00
N ASP A 160 17.34 18.21 10.13
CA ASP A 160 17.74 18.76 11.43
C ASP A 160 16.52 19.22 12.25
N LYS A 161 15.48 19.80 11.63
CA LYS A 161 14.23 20.15 12.32
C LYS A 161 13.54 18.92 12.92
N LEU A 162 13.43 17.83 12.16
CA LEU A 162 12.80 16.58 12.61
C LEU A 162 13.62 15.89 13.71
N ILE A 163 14.95 15.86 13.56
CA ILE A 163 15.88 15.29 14.53
C ILE A 163 15.78 16.03 15.86
N ASN A 164 15.78 17.37 15.83
CA ASN A 164 15.62 18.20 17.04
C ASN A 164 14.26 17.98 17.74
N MET A 165 13.26 17.48 17.02
CA MET A 165 11.96 17.11 17.56
C MET A 165 11.90 15.67 18.09
N GLY A 166 12.98 14.90 17.97
CA GLY A 166 13.08 13.52 18.46
C GLY A 166 12.70 12.44 17.43
N PHE A 167 12.53 12.80 16.15
CA PHE A 167 12.20 11.85 15.09
C PHE A 167 13.46 11.19 14.53
N LYS A 168 13.30 9.95 14.04
CA LYS A 168 14.32 9.25 13.25
C LYS A 168 13.94 9.28 11.76
N LEU A 169 14.93 9.09 10.91
CA LEU A 169 14.82 9.19 9.47
C LEU A 169 15.17 7.85 8.82
N GLY A 170 14.22 7.32 8.05
CA GLY A 170 14.32 6.06 7.35
C GLY A 170 15.16 6.15 6.08
N PHE A 171 16.05 5.18 5.90
CA PHE A 171 16.86 5.02 4.70
C PHE A 171 16.79 3.58 4.20
N GLY A 172 16.35 3.43 2.95
CA GLY A 172 16.22 2.13 2.27
C GLY A 172 16.89 2.06 0.90
N GLY A 173 16.32 1.20 0.04
CA GLY A 173 16.91 0.81 -1.25
C GLY A 173 17.20 1.98 -2.21
N ALA A 174 16.37 3.02 -2.21
CA ALA A 174 16.54 4.19 -3.08
C ALA A 174 17.88 4.92 -2.92
N MET A 175 18.51 4.86 -1.74
CA MET A 175 19.82 5.47 -1.49
C MET A 175 20.97 4.76 -2.25
N THR A 176 20.79 3.48 -2.58
CA THR A 176 21.80 2.65 -3.26
C THR A 176 22.05 3.09 -4.71
N TYR A 177 21.15 3.88 -5.31
CA TYR A 177 21.31 4.40 -6.67
C TYR A 177 22.41 5.47 -6.70
N PRO A 178 23.46 5.32 -7.54
CA PRO A 178 24.56 6.30 -7.60
C PRO A 178 24.10 7.72 -7.95
N ARG A 179 22.98 7.86 -8.69
CA ARG A 179 22.40 9.15 -9.07
C ARG A 179 21.56 9.81 -7.97
N ALA A 180 21.26 9.11 -6.87
CA ALA A 180 20.50 9.64 -5.74
C ALA A 180 21.40 10.50 -4.81
N LEU A 181 22.05 11.52 -5.39
CA LEU A 181 23.11 12.29 -4.72
C LEU A 181 22.66 12.89 -3.38
N ASN A 182 21.43 13.40 -3.30
CA ASN A 182 20.90 13.96 -2.06
C ASN A 182 20.71 12.89 -0.96
N LEU A 183 20.09 11.75 -1.29
CA LEU A 183 19.87 10.66 -0.35
C LEU A 183 21.20 10.09 0.17
N ARG A 184 22.15 9.84 -0.73
CA ARG A 184 23.49 9.36 -0.36
C ARG A 184 24.22 10.34 0.56
N ARG A 185 24.14 11.63 0.25
CA ARG A 185 24.73 12.68 1.09
C ARG A 185 24.08 12.74 2.48
N LEU A 186 22.76 12.61 2.58
CA LEU A 186 22.06 12.59 3.86
C LEU A 186 22.41 11.36 4.69
N ALA A 187 22.38 10.17 4.07
CA ALA A 187 22.77 8.92 4.70
C ALA A 187 24.23 8.95 5.20
N ALA A 188 25.12 9.65 4.50
CA ALA A 188 26.52 9.82 4.90
C ALA A 188 26.73 10.84 6.04
N GLN A 189 25.96 11.94 6.06
CA GLN A 189 26.29 13.13 6.86
C GLN A 189 25.39 13.39 8.06
N LEU A 190 24.20 12.79 8.13
CA LEU A 190 23.31 12.98 9.27
C LEU A 190 23.88 12.29 10.52
N PRO A 191 23.54 12.75 11.74
CA PRO A 191 23.97 12.09 12.98
C PRO A 191 23.53 10.63 13.01
N LEU A 192 24.42 9.70 13.34
CA LEU A 192 24.15 8.25 13.27
C LEU A 192 22.96 7.85 14.14
N GLU A 193 22.80 8.50 15.29
CA GLU A 193 21.69 8.34 16.22
C GLU A 193 20.33 8.75 15.64
N SER A 194 20.28 9.36 14.46
CA SER A 194 19.03 9.75 13.80
C SER A 194 18.57 8.80 12.70
N LEU A 195 19.40 7.82 12.31
CA LEU A 195 19.11 6.92 11.19
C LEU A 195 18.37 5.67 11.68
N VAL A 196 17.44 5.18 10.86
CA VAL A 196 16.89 3.83 10.93
C VAL A 196 16.91 3.19 9.55
N LEU A 197 16.84 1.86 9.52
CA LEU A 197 16.92 1.07 8.30
C LEU A 197 15.53 0.55 7.92
N GLU A 198 15.23 0.57 6.63
CA GLU A 198 13.97 0.06 6.10
C GLU A 198 14.16 -0.48 4.69
N THR A 199 13.22 -1.29 4.23
CA THR A 199 13.15 -1.66 2.81
C THR A 199 12.09 -0.89 2.04
N ASP A 200 10.94 -0.63 2.65
CA ASP A 200 9.69 -0.25 1.97
C ASP A 200 9.23 -1.31 0.96
N ALA A 201 9.59 -2.58 1.19
CA ALA A 201 9.20 -3.67 0.30
C ALA A 201 7.67 -3.85 0.27
N PRO A 202 7.05 -4.09 -0.90
CA PRO A 202 7.67 -4.51 -2.17
C PRO A 202 8.22 -3.38 -3.05
N ASP A 203 8.02 -2.12 -2.67
CA ASP A 203 8.43 -0.94 -3.42
C ASP A 203 9.89 -0.54 -3.15
N MET A 204 10.35 0.52 -3.81
CA MET A 204 11.67 1.14 -3.60
C MET A 204 12.87 0.18 -3.67
N SER A 205 12.83 -0.76 -4.61
CA SER A 205 13.89 -1.75 -4.83
C SER A 205 15.28 -1.11 -4.89
N PRO A 206 16.31 -1.70 -4.26
CA PRO A 206 17.69 -1.23 -4.40
C PRO A 206 18.21 -1.44 -5.84
N VAL A 207 19.33 -0.78 -6.17
CA VAL A 207 19.88 -0.75 -7.54
C VAL A 207 20.19 -2.14 -8.11
N TRP A 208 20.58 -3.11 -7.29
CA TRP A 208 20.86 -4.49 -7.72
C TRP A 208 19.61 -5.32 -7.99
N ALA A 209 18.44 -4.84 -7.57
CA ALA A 209 17.14 -5.46 -7.80
C ALA A 209 16.20 -4.52 -8.57
N HIS A 210 16.74 -3.53 -9.28
CA HIS A 210 15.93 -2.55 -10.02
C HIS A 210 14.98 -3.24 -11.01
N GLY A 211 13.69 -2.92 -10.91
CA GLY A 211 12.64 -3.52 -11.75
C GLY A 211 12.15 -4.88 -11.26
N GLN A 212 12.61 -5.34 -10.09
CA GLN A 212 12.06 -6.49 -9.36
C GLN A 212 11.40 -5.98 -8.08
N ARG A 213 10.46 -6.76 -7.52
CA ARG A 213 9.91 -6.43 -6.19
C ARG A 213 11.05 -6.42 -5.16
N ASN A 214 11.03 -5.43 -4.30
CA ASN A 214 11.96 -5.34 -3.18
C ASN A 214 11.63 -6.40 -2.13
N LEU A 215 12.62 -6.81 -1.34
CA LEU A 215 12.48 -7.86 -0.35
C LEU A 215 13.12 -7.43 0.98
N PRO A 216 12.53 -7.78 2.15
CA PRO A 216 13.11 -7.50 3.46
C PRO A 216 14.51 -8.10 3.66
N GLU A 217 14.82 -9.21 2.99
CA GLU A 217 16.15 -9.85 3.01
C GLU A 217 17.27 -9.00 2.38
N TYR A 218 16.93 -7.90 1.70
CA TYR A 218 17.92 -6.97 1.13
C TYR A 218 18.45 -5.95 2.15
N LEU A 219 17.81 -5.83 3.32
CA LEU A 219 18.19 -4.87 4.36
C LEU A 219 19.67 -4.96 4.82
N PRO A 220 20.29 -6.15 5.00
CA PRO A 220 21.71 -6.23 5.35
C PRO A 220 22.61 -5.55 4.32
N ARG A 221 22.33 -5.78 3.02
CA ARG A 221 23.11 -5.18 1.93
C ARG A 221 22.85 -3.68 1.80
N ILE A 222 21.64 -3.21 2.09
CA ILE A 222 21.35 -1.77 2.19
C ILE A 222 22.18 -1.14 3.33
N ALA A 223 22.27 -1.82 4.48
CA ALA A 223 23.09 -1.37 5.60
C ALA A 223 24.59 -1.32 5.25
N GLU A 224 25.11 -2.32 4.53
CA GLU A 224 26.49 -2.31 4.03
C GLU A 224 26.80 -1.08 3.17
N GLU A 225 25.89 -0.69 2.26
CA GLU A 225 26.04 0.50 1.41
C GLU A 225 26.08 1.80 2.23
N ILE A 226 25.21 1.92 3.25
CA ILE A 226 25.22 3.10 4.15
C ILE A 226 26.50 3.11 4.99
N ALA A 227 26.94 1.96 5.50
CA ALA A 227 28.15 1.84 6.31
C ALA A 227 29.39 2.25 5.50
N ALA A 228 29.48 1.80 4.24
CA ALA A 228 30.54 2.18 3.32
C ALA A 228 30.55 3.70 3.05
N LEU A 229 29.38 4.32 2.84
CA LEU A 229 29.27 5.78 2.68
C LEU A 229 29.72 6.58 3.91
N ARG A 230 29.66 5.97 5.09
CA ARG A 230 30.00 6.59 6.37
C ARG A 230 31.39 6.20 6.88
N GLU A 231 32.09 5.32 6.16
CA GLU A 231 33.40 4.78 6.56
C GLU A 231 33.37 4.11 7.95
N ILE A 232 32.28 3.39 8.25
CA ILE A 232 32.12 2.58 9.48
C ILE A 232 31.82 1.13 9.13
N THR A 233 31.87 0.23 10.11
CA THR A 233 31.51 -1.18 9.87
C THR A 233 29.99 -1.37 9.80
N PRO A 234 29.49 -2.33 8.99
CA PRO A 234 28.07 -2.65 8.93
C PRO A 234 27.46 -2.99 10.30
N GLU A 235 28.19 -3.70 11.15
CA GLU A 235 27.74 -4.09 12.49
C GLU A 235 27.52 -2.88 13.40
N SER A 236 28.41 -1.88 13.31
CA SER A 236 28.27 -0.63 14.05
C SER A 236 27.05 0.16 13.61
N LEU A 237 26.82 0.26 12.28
CA LEU A 237 25.63 0.88 11.73
C LEU A 237 24.36 0.17 12.19
N MET A 238 24.29 -1.16 12.01
CA MET A 238 23.11 -1.97 12.37
C MET A 238 22.80 -1.86 13.86
N THR A 239 23.83 -1.94 14.72
CA THR A 239 23.66 -1.80 16.18
C THR A 239 23.09 -0.42 16.54
N ALA A 240 23.61 0.65 15.94
CA ALA A 240 23.12 1.99 16.17
C ALA A 240 21.66 2.16 15.67
N CYS A 241 21.35 1.68 14.47
CA CYS A 241 19.99 1.75 13.91
C CYS A 241 18.99 0.92 14.72
N ASP A 242 19.37 -0.26 15.21
CA ASP A 242 18.53 -1.08 16.08
C ASP A 242 18.27 -0.36 17.41
N ALA A 243 19.29 0.27 18.01
CA ALA A 243 19.13 1.07 19.23
C ALA A 243 18.25 2.32 19.00
N ASN A 244 18.41 3.00 17.86
CA ASN A 244 17.59 4.16 17.49
C ASN A 244 16.12 3.77 17.32
N THR A 245 15.86 2.64 16.67
CA THR A 245 14.52 2.09 16.49
C THR A 245 13.90 1.73 17.83
N ALA A 246 14.62 0.98 18.68
CA ALA A 246 14.17 0.64 20.02
C ALA A 246 13.83 1.89 20.85
N ALA A 247 14.61 2.98 20.74
CA ALA A 247 14.34 4.23 21.44
C ALA A 247 13.03 4.91 20.98
N VAL A 248 12.61 4.74 19.72
CA VAL A 248 11.32 5.26 19.24
C VAL A 248 10.15 4.46 19.82
N PHE A 249 10.30 3.13 19.89
CA PHE A 249 9.22 2.22 20.29
C PHE A 249 9.21 1.88 21.79
N ALA A 250 10.21 2.29 22.57
CA ALA A 250 10.24 2.13 24.02
C ALA A 250 9.06 2.86 24.68
N GLN A 251 8.11 2.10 25.24
CA GLN A 251 6.98 2.66 25.98
C GLN A 251 7.37 3.01 27.43
N LYS A 252 6.79 4.08 27.99
CA LYS A 252 6.92 4.44 29.42
C LYS A 252 6.21 3.46 30.38
N HIS A 253 5.38 2.54 29.89
CA HIS A 253 4.47 1.72 30.69
C HIS A 253 4.78 0.20 30.71
N GLY A 254 6.02 -0.21 30.45
CA GLY A 254 6.49 -1.55 30.83
C GLY A 254 6.23 -2.69 29.84
N THR A 255 5.70 -2.42 28.65
CA THR A 255 5.88 -3.35 27.52
C THR A 255 7.17 -2.99 26.80
N THR A 256 8.23 -3.72 27.10
CA THR A 256 9.49 -3.66 26.37
C THR A 256 9.29 -4.20 24.96
N PHE A 257 9.91 -3.54 23.97
CA PHE A 257 10.19 -4.18 22.69
C PHE A 257 10.88 -5.52 22.97
N PRO A 258 10.39 -6.67 22.50
CA PRO A 258 10.98 -7.94 22.88
C PRO A 258 12.40 -8.04 22.30
N SER A 259 13.39 -8.17 23.19
CA SER A 259 14.72 -8.60 22.81
C SER A 259 14.66 -10.10 22.49
N PRO A 260 15.23 -10.57 21.35
CA PRO A 260 15.26 -11.98 21.05
C PRO A 260 16.21 -12.68 22.02
N SER A 261 15.67 -13.56 22.86
CA SER A 261 16.46 -14.53 23.64
C SER A 261 15.95 -15.94 23.38
N PRO A 262 16.85 -16.94 23.49
CA PRO A 262 16.82 -18.13 22.66
C PRO A 262 15.78 -19.16 23.10
N LEU A 263 15.28 -19.86 22.10
CA LEU A 263 14.51 -21.11 22.12
C LEU A 263 14.52 -21.84 23.48
N ARG A 264 13.34 -21.96 24.09
CA ARG A 264 13.05 -23.05 25.04
C ARG A 264 11.64 -23.56 24.84
N GLU A 265 11.57 -24.88 24.82
CA GLU A 265 10.44 -25.75 24.52
C GLU A 265 9.27 -25.65 25.52
N GLU A 266 8.10 -26.00 24.96
CA GLU A 266 6.91 -26.59 25.56
C GLU A 266 6.01 -25.80 26.52
N GLY A 267 4.72 -25.76 26.14
CA GLY A 267 3.59 -25.41 27.00
C GLY A 267 2.27 -25.44 26.24
N ARG A 268 1.64 -26.62 26.16
CA ARG A 268 0.27 -26.82 25.65
C ARG A 268 -0.73 -25.96 26.45
N GLY A 269 -1.61 -25.24 25.76
CA GLY A 269 -2.78 -24.59 26.34
C GLY A 269 -3.89 -24.43 25.31
N GLU A 270 -4.93 -25.25 25.41
CA GLU A 270 -6.15 -25.20 24.59
C GLU A 270 -6.96 -23.93 24.90
N GLY A 271 -7.33 -23.16 23.88
CA GLY A 271 -8.22 -22.01 23.99
C GLY A 271 -9.10 -21.87 22.74
N LYS A 272 -10.40 -22.15 22.90
CA LYS A 272 -11.42 -22.24 21.84
C LYS A 272 -11.59 -20.93 21.05
N THR A 273 -11.54 -21.02 19.73
CA THR A 273 -11.78 -19.92 18.79
C THR A 273 -13.26 -19.78 18.43
N HIS A 274 -13.82 -18.59 18.60
CA HIS A 274 -15.09 -18.22 17.96
C HIS A 274 -14.79 -17.46 16.66
N LYS A 275 -15.01 -18.12 15.52
CA LYS A 275 -15.02 -17.49 14.18
C LYS A 275 -16.38 -16.84 13.94
N THR A 276 -16.42 -15.53 13.71
CA THR A 276 -17.60 -14.83 13.18
C THR A 276 -17.48 -14.66 11.67
N THR A 277 -18.20 -15.50 10.92
CA THR A 277 -18.37 -15.41 9.46
C THR A 277 -19.41 -14.33 9.14
N ARG A 278 -19.07 -13.33 8.31
CA ARG A 278 -20.02 -12.31 7.81
C ARG A 278 -20.98 -12.91 6.78
N THR A 279 -22.17 -12.36 6.69
CA THR A 279 -23.26 -12.87 5.84
C THR A 279 -23.13 -12.38 4.39
N LYS A 280 -23.63 -13.18 3.43
CA LYS A 280 -23.61 -12.86 1.99
C LYS A 280 -24.32 -11.54 1.65
N SER A 281 -25.33 -11.14 2.43
CA SER A 281 -26.04 -9.86 2.24
C SER A 281 -25.19 -8.65 2.59
N GLU A 282 -24.30 -8.76 3.59
CA GLU A 282 -23.40 -7.67 3.99
C GLU A 282 -22.34 -7.43 2.91
N GLN A 283 -21.78 -8.51 2.33
CA GLN A 283 -20.84 -8.40 1.22
C GLN A 283 -21.47 -7.75 -0.02
N LEU A 284 -22.70 -8.13 -0.38
CA LEU A 284 -23.43 -7.54 -1.51
C LEU A 284 -23.80 -6.06 -1.29
N ALA A 285 -24.10 -5.66 -0.05
CA ALA A 285 -24.38 -4.26 0.30
C ALA A 285 -23.12 -3.39 0.18
N ILE A 286 -21.97 -3.93 0.56
CA ILE A 286 -20.65 -3.28 0.46
C ILE A 286 -20.26 -3.09 -1.01
N LEU A 287 -20.31 -4.16 -1.83
CA LEU A 287 -20.06 -4.09 -3.27
C LEU A 287 -20.99 -3.11 -4.00
N GLY A 288 -22.26 -3.05 -3.60
CA GLY A 288 -23.22 -2.07 -4.13
C GLY A 288 -22.91 -0.63 -3.75
N THR A 289 -22.20 -0.40 -2.65
CA THR A 289 -21.77 0.92 -2.17
C THR A 289 -20.51 1.38 -2.89
N PHE A 290 -19.52 0.50 -3.07
CA PHE A 290 -18.34 0.74 -3.92
C PHE A 290 -18.72 1.02 -5.38
N ALA A 291 -19.63 0.23 -5.94
CA ALA A 291 -20.18 0.46 -7.28
C ALA A 291 -20.90 1.81 -7.43
N LYS A 292 -21.44 2.39 -6.36
CA LYS A 292 -22.00 3.76 -6.39
C LYS A 292 -20.89 4.81 -6.34
N GLN A 293 -19.82 4.59 -5.59
CA GLN A 293 -18.69 5.52 -5.49
C GLN A 293 -17.89 5.62 -6.80
N MET A 294 -17.63 4.50 -7.47
CA MET A 294 -16.98 4.52 -8.80
C MET A 294 -17.82 5.27 -9.87
N ARG A 295 -19.14 5.41 -9.67
CA ARG A 295 -19.99 6.22 -10.57
C ARG A 295 -19.85 7.72 -10.34
N LEU A 296 -19.32 8.14 -9.19
CA LEU A 296 -19.18 9.53 -8.77
C LEU A 296 -17.81 10.12 -9.15
N ALA A 297 -16.79 9.28 -9.33
CA ALA A 297 -15.44 9.68 -9.73
C ALA A 297 -14.87 8.74 -10.82
N PRO A 298 -15.48 8.71 -12.02
CA PRO A 298 -14.99 7.88 -13.11
C PRO A 298 -13.65 8.40 -13.66
N THR A 299 -12.82 7.52 -14.22
CA THR A 299 -11.64 7.94 -15.00
C THR A 299 -12.07 8.75 -16.24
N GLU A 300 -11.17 9.50 -16.86
CA GLU A 300 -11.49 10.25 -18.09
C GLU A 300 -11.98 9.32 -19.20
N ALA A 301 -11.36 8.14 -19.35
CA ALA A 301 -11.77 7.12 -20.31
C ALA A 301 -13.16 6.56 -19.97
N GLU A 302 -13.44 6.24 -18.71
CA GLU A 302 -14.76 5.78 -18.27
C GLU A 302 -15.84 6.85 -18.48
N ALA A 303 -15.56 8.11 -18.14
CA ALA A 303 -16.47 9.21 -18.35
C ALA A 303 -16.76 9.43 -19.85
N ARG A 304 -15.70 9.37 -20.67
CA ARG A 304 -15.77 9.50 -22.12
C ARG A 304 -16.61 8.39 -22.74
N LEU A 305 -16.35 7.14 -22.40
CA LEU A 305 -17.11 6.00 -22.94
C LEU A 305 -18.55 6.00 -22.42
N TRP A 306 -18.75 6.30 -21.13
CA TRP A 306 -20.10 6.38 -20.53
C TRP A 306 -20.98 7.43 -21.22
N TYR A 307 -20.41 8.54 -21.69
CA TYR A 307 -21.16 9.55 -22.45
C TYR A 307 -21.87 8.96 -23.68
N PHE A 308 -21.24 8.01 -24.37
CA PHE A 308 -21.78 7.33 -25.56
C PHE A 308 -22.66 6.12 -25.22
N LEU A 309 -22.38 5.43 -24.10
CA LEU A 309 -23.16 4.24 -23.71
C LEU A 309 -24.44 4.56 -22.94
N ARG A 310 -24.47 5.69 -22.20
CA ARG A 310 -25.63 6.04 -21.36
C ARG A 310 -26.88 6.34 -22.19
N ASN A 311 -28.05 6.21 -21.56
CA ASN A 311 -29.34 6.60 -22.14
C ASN A 311 -29.62 5.99 -23.52
N ARG A 312 -29.16 4.75 -23.75
CA ARG A 312 -29.42 4.00 -25.00
C ARG A 312 -28.89 4.70 -26.27
N ARG A 313 -27.88 5.56 -26.12
CA ARG A 313 -27.34 6.37 -27.22
C ARG A 313 -26.56 5.55 -28.25
N LEU A 314 -26.11 4.35 -27.89
CA LEU A 314 -25.47 3.41 -28.81
C LEU A 314 -26.49 2.39 -29.33
N ASN A 315 -27.05 2.63 -30.52
CA ASN A 315 -28.03 1.77 -31.21
C ASN A 315 -29.15 1.22 -30.31
N ASN A 316 -29.68 2.05 -29.40
CA ASN A 316 -30.77 1.73 -28.47
C ASN A 316 -30.46 0.66 -27.38
N TRP A 317 -29.21 0.19 -27.29
CA TRP A 317 -28.78 -0.80 -26.31
C TRP A 317 -28.66 -0.22 -24.90
N LYS A 318 -29.10 -0.98 -23.89
CA LYS A 318 -29.08 -0.53 -22.49
C LYS A 318 -27.79 -0.95 -21.78
N PHE A 319 -26.96 0.03 -21.48
CA PHE A 319 -25.76 -0.17 -20.66
C PHE A 319 -25.97 0.26 -19.21
N ARG A 320 -25.30 -0.45 -18.30
CA ARG A 320 -25.11 -0.07 -16.89
C ARG A 320 -23.62 0.14 -16.68
N ARG A 321 -23.26 1.08 -15.79
CA ARG A 321 -21.88 1.31 -15.38
C ARG A 321 -21.61 0.83 -13.96
N GLN A 322 -20.38 0.41 -13.69
CA GLN A 322 -19.88 -0.02 -12.38
C GLN A 322 -20.84 -1.03 -11.76
N HIS A 323 -21.07 -2.14 -12.47
CA HIS A 323 -22.05 -3.15 -12.10
C HIS A 323 -21.38 -4.25 -11.29
N SER A 324 -21.96 -4.60 -10.13
CA SER A 324 -21.43 -5.67 -9.30
C SER A 324 -21.95 -7.03 -9.79
N ILE A 325 -21.03 -7.96 -10.04
CA ILE A 325 -21.32 -9.38 -10.33
C ILE A 325 -20.57 -10.23 -9.31
N ASP A 326 -21.31 -10.76 -8.33
CA ASP A 326 -20.76 -11.42 -7.15
C ASP A 326 -19.66 -10.59 -6.49
N LYS A 327 -18.39 -11.03 -6.59
CA LYS A 327 -17.24 -10.37 -5.97
C LYS A 327 -16.54 -9.33 -6.84
N TYR A 328 -16.98 -9.12 -8.08
CA TYR A 328 -16.36 -8.21 -9.03
C TYR A 328 -17.23 -6.99 -9.31
N ILE A 329 -16.60 -5.85 -9.55
CA ILE A 329 -17.24 -4.66 -10.11
C ILE A 329 -16.68 -4.48 -11.53
N ILE A 330 -17.57 -4.42 -12.51
CA ILE A 330 -17.23 -4.26 -13.92
C ILE A 330 -17.62 -2.88 -14.42
N ASP A 331 -16.80 -2.28 -15.28
CA ASP A 331 -16.95 -0.87 -15.66
C ASP A 331 -18.23 -0.62 -16.44
N PHE A 332 -18.55 -1.47 -17.42
CA PHE A 332 -19.84 -1.43 -18.11
C PHE A 332 -20.39 -2.82 -18.43
N ILE A 333 -21.72 -2.90 -18.50
CA ILE A 333 -22.42 -4.10 -18.96
C ILE A 333 -23.67 -3.77 -19.76
N CYS A 334 -23.85 -4.48 -20.87
CA CYS A 334 -25.13 -4.66 -21.53
C CYS A 334 -25.68 -6.04 -21.16
N ILE A 335 -26.71 -6.07 -20.31
CA ILE A 335 -27.28 -7.32 -19.82
C ILE A 335 -27.97 -8.09 -20.96
N ASP A 336 -28.70 -7.38 -21.82
CA ASP A 336 -29.47 -7.98 -22.91
C ASP A 336 -28.56 -8.69 -23.92
N ALA A 337 -27.38 -8.12 -24.19
CA ALA A 337 -26.37 -8.71 -25.09
C ALA A 337 -25.32 -9.58 -24.37
N ARG A 338 -25.47 -9.76 -23.05
CA ARG A 338 -24.50 -10.44 -22.16
C ARG A 338 -23.05 -9.99 -22.39
N LEU A 339 -22.84 -8.68 -22.56
CA LEU A 339 -21.55 -8.09 -22.91
C LEU A 339 -21.04 -7.20 -21.77
N VAL A 340 -19.86 -7.51 -21.27
CA VAL A 340 -19.08 -6.75 -20.30
C VAL A 340 -18.01 -5.95 -21.04
N ILE A 341 -17.79 -4.70 -20.63
CA ILE A 341 -16.71 -3.86 -21.13
C ILE A 341 -15.86 -3.42 -19.94
N GLU A 342 -14.55 -3.64 -20.00
CA GLU A 342 -13.58 -3.21 -18.99
C GLU A 342 -12.54 -2.26 -19.61
N LEU A 343 -12.14 -1.24 -18.84
CA LEU A 343 -11.17 -0.23 -19.23
C LEU A 343 -9.90 -0.38 -18.40
N ASP A 344 -8.77 -0.64 -19.06
CA ASP A 344 -7.48 -0.88 -18.42
C ASP A 344 -6.54 0.35 -18.53
N GLY A 345 -5.85 0.68 -17.42
CA GLY A 345 -5.14 1.95 -17.24
C GLY A 345 -3.61 1.93 -17.32
N GLY A 346 -2.96 0.84 -17.73
CA GLY A 346 -1.49 0.82 -17.77
C GLY A 346 -0.89 -0.20 -18.73
N GLN A 347 0.09 0.24 -19.54
CA GLN A 347 0.93 -0.63 -20.37
C GLN A 347 1.97 -1.38 -19.52
N HIS A 348 1.54 -2.24 -18.58
CA HIS A 348 2.43 -3.20 -17.92
C HIS A 348 1.66 -4.47 -17.61
N THR A 349 1.78 -5.46 -18.49
CA THR A 349 1.27 -6.81 -18.27
C THR A 349 2.26 -7.60 -17.44
N ASP A 350 2.17 -7.48 -16.12
CA ASP A 350 2.81 -8.45 -15.23
C ASP A 350 1.98 -9.74 -15.17
N VAL A 351 2.65 -10.88 -15.04
CA VAL A 351 2.06 -12.24 -15.12
C VAL A 351 0.90 -12.43 -14.11
N ILE A 352 0.92 -11.71 -12.99
CA ILE A 352 -0.11 -11.74 -11.95
C ILE A 352 -1.38 -11.02 -12.38
N THR A 353 -1.26 -9.83 -12.98
CA THR A 353 -2.39 -9.10 -13.59
C THR A 353 -3.02 -9.98 -14.67
N GLN A 354 -2.18 -10.64 -15.48
CA GLN A 354 -2.63 -11.57 -16.52
C GLN A 354 -3.34 -12.81 -15.97
N GLN A 355 -2.86 -13.42 -14.87
CA GLN A 355 -3.52 -14.57 -14.24
C GLN A 355 -4.83 -14.20 -13.53
N ASN A 356 -4.87 -13.06 -12.85
CA ASN A 356 -6.09 -12.54 -12.24
C ASN A 356 -7.13 -12.14 -13.28
N ASP A 357 -6.70 -11.57 -14.41
CA ASP A 357 -7.55 -11.26 -15.55
C ASP A 357 -8.08 -12.52 -16.24
N VAL A 358 -7.25 -13.56 -16.38
CA VAL A 358 -7.70 -14.87 -16.88
C VAL A 358 -8.73 -15.48 -15.92
N ALA A 359 -8.47 -15.49 -14.61
CA ALA A 359 -9.41 -16.02 -13.62
C ALA A 359 -10.73 -15.22 -13.59
N ARG A 360 -10.66 -13.89 -13.71
CA ARG A 360 -11.80 -12.98 -13.81
C ARG A 360 -12.60 -13.21 -15.08
N THR A 361 -11.92 -13.34 -16.22
CA THR A 361 -12.54 -13.62 -17.52
C THR A 361 -13.24 -14.97 -17.51
N VAL A 362 -12.56 -16.03 -17.06
CA VAL A 362 -13.15 -17.37 -16.91
C VAL A 362 -14.36 -17.36 -15.97
N PHE A 363 -14.33 -16.57 -14.89
CA PHE A 363 -15.45 -16.43 -13.97
C PHE A 363 -16.69 -15.79 -14.61
N LEU A 364 -16.49 -14.75 -15.42
CA LEU A 364 -17.55 -14.04 -16.14
C LEU A 364 -18.10 -14.89 -17.30
N GLU A 365 -17.23 -15.57 -18.05
CA GLU A 365 -17.60 -16.47 -19.15
C GLU A 365 -18.39 -17.69 -18.68
N LYS A 366 -18.05 -18.27 -17.52
CA LYS A 366 -18.85 -19.34 -16.89
C LYS A 366 -20.28 -18.91 -16.56
N ARG A 367 -20.56 -17.61 -16.48
CA ARG A 367 -21.91 -17.04 -16.31
C ARG A 367 -22.57 -16.66 -17.64
N GLY A 368 -21.95 -17.02 -18.77
CA GLY A 368 -22.42 -16.72 -20.11
C GLY A 368 -22.23 -15.27 -20.54
N LEU A 369 -21.33 -14.53 -19.88
CA LEU A 369 -20.98 -13.15 -20.23
C LEU A 369 -19.74 -13.13 -21.13
N ARG A 370 -19.75 -12.24 -22.13
CA ARG A 370 -18.59 -11.97 -22.99
C ARG A 370 -17.87 -10.73 -22.48
N VAL A 371 -16.54 -10.74 -22.47
CA VAL A 371 -15.73 -9.62 -21.97
C VAL A 371 -15.00 -8.96 -23.14
N LEU A 372 -15.12 -7.64 -23.24
CA LEU A 372 -14.39 -6.82 -24.20
C LEU A 372 -13.55 -5.78 -23.45
N ARG A 373 -12.25 -5.74 -23.75
CA ARG A 373 -11.31 -4.84 -23.07
C ARG A 373 -10.77 -3.77 -23.99
N PHE A 374 -10.56 -2.59 -23.43
CA PHE A 374 -9.96 -1.44 -24.09
C PHE A 374 -8.96 -0.77 -23.19
N TRP A 375 -7.87 -0.28 -23.78
CA TRP A 375 -6.94 0.61 -23.09
C TRP A 375 -7.57 1.99 -22.90
N ASN A 376 -7.26 2.67 -21.79
CA ASN A 376 -7.69 4.04 -21.54
C ASN A 376 -7.31 4.98 -22.70
N ASP A 377 -6.10 4.84 -23.24
CA ASP A 377 -5.64 5.65 -24.37
C ASP A 377 -6.42 5.36 -25.65
N GLU A 378 -6.82 4.09 -25.89
CA GLU A 378 -7.66 3.73 -27.05
C GLU A 378 -9.03 4.41 -26.96
N VAL A 379 -9.63 4.43 -25.77
CA VAL A 379 -10.91 5.10 -25.51
C VAL A 379 -10.81 6.61 -25.70
N LEU A 380 -9.71 7.22 -25.24
CA LEU A 380 -9.50 8.67 -25.29
C LEU A 380 -9.13 9.15 -26.70
N GLN A 381 -8.26 8.44 -27.40
CA GLN A 381 -7.70 8.86 -28.68
C GLN A 381 -8.49 8.32 -29.89
N GLN A 382 -9.10 7.13 -29.77
CA GLN A 382 -9.73 6.42 -30.88
C GLN A 382 -11.19 6.01 -30.57
N THR A 383 -11.94 6.89 -29.90
CA THR A 383 -13.30 6.56 -29.43
C THR A 383 -14.23 6.00 -30.52
N GLY A 384 -14.12 6.47 -31.77
CA GLY A 384 -14.93 5.96 -32.89
C GLY A 384 -14.72 4.46 -33.16
N VAL A 385 -13.46 4.02 -33.17
CA VAL A 385 -13.07 2.62 -33.37
C VAL A 385 -13.55 1.75 -32.21
N VAL A 386 -13.43 2.25 -30.98
CA VAL A 386 -13.94 1.57 -29.78
C VAL A 386 -15.44 1.33 -29.87
N LEU A 387 -16.21 2.34 -30.28
CA LEU A 387 -17.67 2.22 -30.42
C LEU A 387 -18.07 1.23 -31.52
N GLU A 388 -17.36 1.20 -32.64
CA GLU A 388 -17.60 0.23 -33.71
C GLU A 388 -17.35 -1.21 -33.24
N ARG A 389 -16.25 -1.44 -32.50
CA ARG A 389 -15.95 -2.74 -31.87
C ARG A 389 -17.05 -3.18 -30.91
N ILE A 390 -17.55 -2.26 -30.07
CA ILE A 390 -18.67 -2.53 -29.16
C ILE A 390 -19.94 -2.88 -29.95
N LEU A 391 -20.27 -2.11 -30.99
CA LEU A 391 -21.43 -2.37 -31.83
C LEU A 391 -21.37 -3.74 -32.50
N LYS A 392 -20.22 -4.10 -33.08
CA LYS A 392 -20.01 -5.43 -33.67
C LYS A 392 -20.21 -6.54 -32.62
N ALA A 393 -19.64 -6.36 -31.43
CA ALA A 393 -19.81 -7.31 -30.33
C ALA A 393 -21.26 -7.43 -29.86
N LEU A 394 -22.06 -6.36 -29.88
CA LEU A 394 -23.47 -6.38 -29.46
C LEU A 394 -24.35 -7.25 -30.37
N VAL A 395 -24.05 -7.36 -31.66
CA VAL A 395 -24.87 -8.11 -32.65
C VAL A 395 -24.38 -9.54 -32.89
N THR A 396 -23.26 -9.96 -32.30
CA THR A 396 -22.69 -11.28 -32.55
C THR A 396 -23.21 -12.31 -31.52
N GLU A 397 -23.93 -13.33 -31.97
CA GLU A 397 -24.47 -14.43 -31.15
C GLU A 397 -23.59 -15.70 -31.16
N THR A 398 -22.30 -15.63 -30.81
CA THR A 398 -21.49 -16.84 -30.55
C THR A 398 -20.28 -16.56 -29.66
N PRO A 399 -19.76 -17.57 -28.93
CA PRO A 399 -18.61 -17.39 -28.05
C PRO A 399 -17.31 -17.52 -28.85
N HIS A 400 -16.51 -16.46 -28.91
CA HIS A 400 -15.10 -16.58 -29.26
C HIS A 400 -14.29 -15.72 -28.27
N PRO A 401 -13.23 -16.27 -27.66
CA PRO A 401 -12.32 -15.48 -26.84
C PRO A 401 -11.45 -14.63 -27.77
N ASN A 402 -11.21 -13.37 -27.39
CA ASN A 402 -10.18 -12.56 -28.02
C ASN A 402 -9.11 -12.23 -26.98
N PRO A 403 -7.88 -12.73 -27.14
CA PRO A 403 -6.75 -12.20 -26.39
C PRO A 403 -6.46 -10.74 -26.82
N LEU A 404 -5.69 -10.03 -25.99
CA LEU A 404 -5.17 -8.70 -26.32
C LEU A 404 -4.33 -8.76 -27.62
N PRO A 405 -4.32 -7.70 -28.46
CA PRO A 405 -3.45 -7.65 -29.63
C PRO A 405 -1.97 -7.70 -29.19
N GLU A 406 -1.18 -8.58 -29.81
CA GLU A 406 0.27 -8.57 -29.65
C GLU A 406 0.81 -7.26 -30.23
N GLY A 407 1.47 -6.45 -29.39
CA GLY A 407 2.15 -5.25 -29.85
C GLY A 407 3.28 -5.63 -30.80
N GLU A 408 3.18 -5.16 -32.04
CA GLU A 408 4.22 -5.33 -33.06
C GLU A 408 5.53 -4.72 -32.56
N ARG A 409 6.57 -5.55 -32.58
CA ARG A 409 7.96 -5.12 -32.44
C ARG A 409 8.40 -4.54 -33.77
N GLU A 410 8.71 -3.24 -33.79
CA GLU A 410 9.74 -2.67 -34.67
C GLU A 410 10.67 -1.76 -33.85
#